data_AF-T0Y6U3-F1
#
_entry.id   AF-T0Y6U3-F1
#
_cell.length_a   1.000
_cell.length_b   1.000
_cell.length_c   1.000
_cell.angle_alpha   90.00
_cell.angle_beta   90.00
_cell.angle_gamma   90.00
#
_symmetry.space_group_name_H-M   'P 1'
#
loop_
_entity.id
_entity.type
_entity.pdbx_description
1 polymer ?
#
loop_
_entity_poly.entity_id
_entity_poly.type
_entity_poly.pdbx_seq_one_letter_code
_entity_poly.pdbx_strand_id
1 'polypeptide(L)'
;CVLTDSPIALTYIRAEGVAGRMGQRLMAAVVESPNGKVYVAASEIEAPDFADLVQTAPEAEILHWAGCTNVVVYGMKTFPSLFNLRQQLALTTFSSLVVEAREVIKLDAIKAGLPDDDIRLRDGGTGATAYAEAVSVYLACAIGRAADYWNTLTSWESGGEFVAHAFTKHALPIVWDYGEINPLTDGGGSWSSALGWIARVIDLLPANAPGHAFQLD
;
A
#
# COMPACT_ATOMS: atom_id res chain seq x y z
N CYS A 1 13.78 -15.21 -20.20
CA CYS A 1 12.42 -15.36 -19.62
C CYS A 1 12.44 -16.61 -18.77
N VAL A 2 12.07 -16.54 -17.49
CA VAL A 2 12.15 -17.71 -16.58
C VAL A 2 11.27 -18.89 -17.04
N LEU A 3 10.21 -18.62 -17.81
CA LEU A 3 9.26 -19.65 -18.26
C LEU A 3 9.67 -20.33 -19.57
N THR A 4 10.41 -19.64 -20.44
CA THR A 4 10.72 -20.13 -21.80
C THR A 4 12.20 -20.30 -22.07
N ASP A 5 13.04 -19.97 -21.08
CA ASP A 5 14.50 -19.90 -21.18
C ASP A 5 15.01 -19.06 -22.37
N SER A 6 14.16 -18.18 -22.91
CA SER A 6 14.45 -17.41 -24.11
C SER A 6 14.63 -15.93 -23.78
N PRO A 7 15.57 -15.22 -24.42
CA PRO A 7 15.63 -13.77 -24.36
C PRO A 7 14.41 -13.19 -25.08
N ILE A 8 13.69 -12.30 -24.41
CA ILE A 8 12.55 -11.58 -25.01
C ILE A 8 12.98 -10.13 -25.18
N ALA A 9 12.89 -9.62 -26.41
CA ALA A 9 13.28 -8.26 -26.73
C ALA A 9 12.39 -7.24 -26.00
N LEU A 10 12.98 -6.16 -25.47
CA LEU A 10 12.23 -5.08 -24.79
C LEU A 10 11.17 -4.43 -25.69
N THR A 11 11.42 -4.35 -27.00
CA THR A 11 10.46 -3.84 -27.99
C THR A 11 9.19 -4.68 -28.04
N TYR A 12 9.32 -6.00 -28.01
CA TYR A 12 8.18 -6.92 -27.94
C TYR A 12 7.42 -6.72 -26.64
N ILE A 13 8.11 -6.72 -25.49
CA ILE A 13 7.47 -6.57 -24.17
C ILE A 13 6.66 -5.26 -24.08
N ARG A 14 7.24 -4.15 -24.56
CA ARG A 14 6.52 -2.86 -24.61
C ARG A 14 5.31 -2.90 -25.53
N ALA A 15 5.43 -3.50 -26.70
CA ALA A 15 4.31 -3.65 -27.63
C ALA A 15 3.16 -4.46 -27.02
N GLU A 16 3.47 -5.59 -26.36
CA GLU A 16 2.48 -6.42 -25.66
C GLU A 16 1.84 -5.68 -24.48
N GLY A 17 2.64 -4.97 -23.68
CA GLY A 17 2.16 -4.19 -22.55
C GLY A 17 1.23 -3.04 -22.97
N VAL A 18 1.64 -2.24 -23.97
CA VAL A 18 0.80 -1.18 -24.55
C VAL A 18 -0.50 -1.73 -25.15
N ALA A 19 -0.47 -2.96 -25.66
CA ALA A 19 -1.65 -3.64 -26.17
C ALA A 19 -2.49 -4.35 -25.08
N GLY A 20 -2.15 -4.20 -23.80
CA GLY A 20 -2.90 -4.76 -22.67
C GLY A 20 -2.78 -6.27 -22.50
N ARG A 21 -1.74 -6.90 -23.06
CA ARG A 21 -1.54 -8.37 -23.04
C ARG A 21 -0.55 -8.84 -21.97
N MET A 22 -0.03 -7.92 -21.15
CA MET A 22 0.75 -8.30 -19.98
C MET A 22 -0.16 -8.86 -18.89
N GLY A 23 0.23 -10.01 -18.33
CA GLY A 23 -0.45 -10.66 -17.22
C GLY A 23 0.51 -10.99 -16.09
N GLN A 24 -0.02 -11.58 -15.03
CA GLN A 24 0.73 -11.98 -13.83
C GLN A 24 0.61 -13.49 -13.64
N ARG A 25 1.64 -14.11 -13.06
CA ARG A 25 1.65 -15.53 -12.73
C ARG A 25 2.31 -15.72 -11.37
N LEU A 26 1.65 -16.47 -10.49
CA LEU A 26 2.23 -16.88 -9.22
C LEU A 26 3.43 -17.80 -9.47
N MET A 27 4.55 -17.51 -8.81
CA MET A 27 5.79 -18.27 -8.95
C MET A 27 6.07 -19.14 -7.72
N ALA A 28 5.94 -18.54 -6.54
CA ALA A 28 6.10 -19.20 -5.25
C ALA A 28 5.26 -18.47 -4.19
N ALA A 29 5.03 -19.14 -3.07
CA ALA A 29 4.45 -18.54 -1.88
C ALA A 29 5.30 -18.81 -0.65
N VAL A 30 5.24 -17.86 0.28
CA VAL A 30 5.85 -17.97 1.59
C VAL A 30 4.73 -18.26 2.58
N VAL A 31 4.82 -19.39 3.28
CA VAL A 31 3.79 -19.88 4.19
C VAL A 31 4.36 -19.99 5.59
N GLU A 32 3.57 -19.59 6.58
CA GLU A 32 3.90 -19.79 7.99
C GLU A 32 3.54 -21.22 8.41
N SER A 33 4.46 -21.89 9.10
CA SER A 33 4.28 -23.22 9.67
C SER A 33 4.63 -23.21 11.17
N PRO A 34 4.26 -24.24 11.94
CA PRO A 34 4.66 -24.37 13.35
C PRO A 34 6.18 -24.32 13.58
N ASN A 35 6.98 -24.63 12.55
CA ASN A 35 8.45 -24.62 12.61
C ASN A 35 9.07 -23.37 11.96
N GLY A 36 8.25 -22.36 11.65
CA GLY A 36 8.67 -21.13 10.98
C GLY A 36 8.27 -21.07 9.52
N LYS A 37 8.97 -20.23 8.76
CA LYS A 37 8.66 -19.93 7.35
C LYS A 37 9.02 -21.10 6.43
N VAL A 38 8.12 -21.44 5.51
CA VAL A 38 8.32 -22.44 4.45
C VAL A 38 8.07 -21.80 3.09
N TYR A 39 8.86 -22.20 2.09
CA TYR A 39 8.72 -21.77 0.71
C TYR A 39 8.09 -22.90 -0.10
N VAL A 40 7.01 -22.60 -0.80
CA VAL A 40 6.30 -23.55 -1.65
C VAL A 40 6.22 -23.02 -3.08
N ALA A 41 6.39 -23.91 -4.05
CA ALA A 41 6.20 -23.57 -5.46
C ALA A 41 4.73 -23.29 -5.75
N ALA A 42 4.45 -22.47 -6.78
CA ALA A 42 3.09 -22.20 -7.20
C ALA A 42 2.28 -23.46 -7.57
N SER A 43 2.95 -24.55 -7.99
CA SER A 43 2.32 -25.83 -8.29
C SER A 43 1.84 -26.61 -7.05
N GLU A 44 2.32 -26.24 -5.87
CA GLU A 44 1.99 -26.91 -4.60
C GLU A 44 0.80 -26.25 -3.91
N ILE A 45 0.29 -25.15 -4.44
CA ILE A 45 -0.84 -24.41 -3.88
C ILE A 45 -1.93 -24.24 -4.93
N GLU A 46 -3.18 -24.22 -4.45
CA GLU A 46 -4.31 -23.96 -5.32
C GLU A 46 -4.26 -22.53 -5.85
N ALA A 47 -4.47 -22.38 -7.16
CA ALA A 47 -4.52 -21.07 -7.77
C ALA A 47 -5.76 -20.33 -7.23
N PRO A 48 -5.58 -19.17 -6.58
CA PRO A 48 -6.72 -18.42 -6.07
C PRO A 48 -7.60 -17.90 -7.22
N ASP A 49 -8.92 -18.00 -7.03
CA ASP A 49 -9.90 -17.47 -7.97
C ASP A 49 -10.13 -15.98 -7.74
N PHE A 50 -10.04 -15.19 -8.81
CA PHE A 50 -10.22 -13.75 -8.80
C PHE A 50 -11.35 -13.29 -9.72
N ALA A 51 -12.16 -14.21 -10.25
CA ALA A 51 -13.20 -13.91 -11.24
C ALA A 51 -14.21 -12.86 -10.74
N ASP A 52 -14.49 -12.85 -9.43
CA ASP A 52 -15.45 -11.93 -8.82
C ASP A 52 -14.83 -10.60 -8.37
N LEU A 53 -13.51 -10.42 -8.52
CA LEU A 53 -12.86 -9.16 -8.15
C LEU A 53 -13.10 -8.10 -9.22
N VAL A 54 -13.67 -6.97 -8.81
CA VAL A 54 -13.90 -5.81 -9.66
C VAL A 54 -12.90 -4.72 -9.30
N GLN A 55 -12.48 -3.96 -10.31
CA GLN A 55 -11.67 -2.77 -10.11
C GLN A 55 -12.43 -1.76 -9.24
N THR A 56 -11.82 -1.35 -8.12
CA THR A 56 -12.44 -0.43 -7.14
C THR A 56 -11.66 0.87 -6.97
N ALA A 57 -10.43 0.94 -7.48
CA ALA A 57 -9.58 2.10 -7.33
C ALA A 57 -10.03 3.27 -8.24
N PRO A 58 -9.92 4.52 -7.76
CA PRO A 58 -10.26 5.70 -8.56
C PRO A 58 -9.31 5.85 -9.75
N GLU A 59 -9.87 6.17 -10.93
CA GLU A 59 -9.08 6.40 -12.13
C GLU A 59 -8.33 7.73 -12.05
N ALA A 60 -7.02 7.67 -12.31
CA ALA A 60 -6.15 8.83 -12.39
C ALA A 60 -4.96 8.50 -13.32
N GLU A 61 -4.68 9.39 -14.27
CA GLU A 61 -3.60 9.19 -15.24
C GLU A 61 -2.22 9.42 -14.62
N ILE A 62 -1.25 8.64 -15.09
CA ILE A 62 0.17 8.84 -14.79
C ILE A 62 0.78 9.69 -15.90
N LEU A 63 1.27 10.87 -15.57
CA LEU A 63 2.05 11.67 -16.50
C LEU A 63 3.34 10.92 -16.87
N HIS A 64 3.59 10.73 -18.16
CA HIS A 64 4.84 10.13 -18.62
C HIS A 64 5.99 11.14 -18.58
N TRP A 65 6.91 10.92 -17.66
CA TRP A 65 8.20 11.60 -17.56
C TRP A 65 9.29 10.56 -17.79
N ALA A 66 9.92 10.64 -18.96
CA ALA A 66 10.99 9.73 -19.34
C ALA A 66 12.10 9.68 -18.29
N GLY A 67 12.44 8.48 -17.82
CA GLY A 67 13.42 8.26 -16.76
C GLY A 67 12.83 8.22 -15.35
N CYS A 68 11.61 8.73 -15.16
CA CYS A 68 10.90 8.75 -13.88
C CYS A 68 9.71 7.80 -13.90
N THR A 69 8.69 8.02 -14.71
CA THR A 69 7.45 7.22 -14.73
C THR A 69 7.41 6.24 -15.90
N ASN A 70 8.47 5.44 -16.03
CA ASN A 70 8.67 4.54 -17.17
C ASN A 70 7.65 3.38 -17.22
N VAL A 71 6.90 3.09 -16.16
CA VAL A 71 5.74 2.18 -16.19
C VAL A 71 4.78 2.47 -17.35
N VAL A 72 4.64 3.75 -17.73
CA VAL A 72 3.76 4.18 -18.83
C VAL A 72 4.17 3.56 -20.17
N VAL A 73 5.47 3.37 -20.43
CA VAL A 73 5.93 2.76 -21.70
C VAL A 73 5.63 1.26 -21.81
N TYR A 74 5.16 0.65 -20.71
CA TYR A 74 4.69 -0.73 -20.64
C TYR A 74 3.16 -0.83 -20.59
N GLY A 75 2.43 0.26 -20.86
CA GLY A 75 0.97 0.26 -20.91
C GLY A 75 0.28 0.58 -19.58
N MET A 76 1.04 0.75 -18.49
CA MET A 76 0.52 1.14 -17.17
C MET A 76 0.29 2.66 -17.13
N LYS A 77 -0.83 3.10 -17.71
CA LYS A 77 -1.13 4.53 -17.95
C LYS A 77 -1.87 5.22 -16.80
N THR A 78 -2.41 4.47 -15.85
CA THR A 78 -3.21 4.98 -14.73
C THR A 78 -2.67 4.45 -13.40
N PHE A 79 -2.88 5.17 -12.30
CA PHE A 79 -2.45 4.72 -10.98
C PHE A 79 -3.04 3.35 -10.60
N PRO A 80 -4.34 3.05 -10.85
CA PRO A 80 -4.88 1.70 -10.64
C PRO A 80 -4.11 0.59 -11.34
N SER A 81 -3.52 0.86 -12.52
CA SER A 81 -2.76 -0.15 -13.26
C SER A 81 -1.46 -0.59 -12.57
N LEU A 82 -1.00 0.12 -11.53
CA LEU A 82 0.15 -0.25 -10.69
C LEU A 82 -0.19 -1.28 -9.60
N PHE A 83 -1.44 -1.74 -9.56
CA PHE A 83 -1.98 -2.61 -8.53
C PHE A 83 -2.76 -3.76 -9.19
N ASN A 84 -2.57 -4.98 -8.71
CA ASN A 84 -3.46 -6.08 -9.09
C ASN A 84 -4.82 -5.95 -8.37
N LEU A 85 -5.83 -6.70 -8.82
CA LEU A 85 -7.21 -6.57 -8.30
C LEU A 85 -7.32 -6.78 -6.79
N ARG A 86 -6.50 -7.69 -6.21
CA ARG A 86 -6.48 -7.92 -4.76
C ARG A 86 -5.86 -6.77 -3.98
N GLN A 87 -4.76 -6.23 -4.50
CA GLN A 87 -4.10 -5.06 -3.92
C GLN A 87 -5.03 -3.85 -3.95
N GLN A 88 -5.78 -3.65 -5.05
CA GLN A 88 -6.80 -2.61 -5.14
C GLN A 88 -7.94 -2.82 -4.14
N LEU A 89 -8.44 -4.06 -4.04
CA LEU A 89 -9.47 -4.40 -3.05
C LEU A 89 -8.99 -4.12 -1.63
N ALA A 90 -7.76 -4.53 -1.29
CA ALA A 90 -7.17 -4.29 0.02
C ALA A 90 -7.07 -2.79 0.33
N LEU A 91 -6.44 -2.00 -0.54
CA LEU A 91 -6.29 -0.56 -0.30
C LEU A 91 -7.63 0.16 -0.21
N THR A 92 -8.59 -0.16 -1.07
CA THR A 92 -9.92 0.46 -1.04
C THR A 92 -10.68 0.07 0.22
N THR A 93 -10.64 -1.21 0.61
CA THR A 93 -11.31 -1.71 1.81
C THR A 93 -10.75 -1.04 3.06
N PHE A 94 -9.43 -1.06 3.23
CA PHE A 94 -8.79 -0.44 4.39
C PHE A 94 -9.01 1.08 4.42
N SER A 95 -9.00 1.77 3.27
CA SER A 95 -9.30 3.20 3.21
C SER A 95 -10.73 3.51 3.66
N SER A 96 -11.72 2.72 3.23
CA SER A 96 -13.11 2.87 3.68
C SER A 96 -13.26 2.56 5.17
N LEU A 97 -12.58 1.53 5.68
CA LEU A 97 -12.60 1.19 7.10
C LEU A 97 -12.02 2.29 7.98
N VAL A 98 -11.08 3.11 7.50
CA VAL A 98 -10.61 4.29 8.26
C VAL A 98 -11.73 5.32 8.45
N VAL A 99 -12.58 5.51 7.45
CA VAL A 99 -13.74 6.40 7.54
C VAL A 99 -14.76 5.86 8.54
N GLU A 100 -15.04 4.55 8.51
CA GLU A 100 -15.94 3.90 9.48
C GLU A 100 -15.37 3.94 10.90
N ALA A 101 -14.07 3.68 11.05
CA ALA A 101 -13.39 3.68 12.34
C ALA A 101 -13.48 5.05 13.02
N ARG A 102 -13.45 6.15 12.27
CA ARG A 102 -13.60 7.51 12.80
C ARG A 102 -14.90 7.67 13.60
N GLU A 103 -16.02 7.13 13.11
CA GLU A 103 -17.30 7.21 13.81
C GLU A 103 -17.29 6.39 15.11
N VAL A 104 -16.68 5.19 15.07
CA VAL A 104 -16.50 4.35 16.26
C VAL A 104 -15.65 5.07 17.32
N ILE A 105 -14.53 5.68 16.89
CA ILE A 105 -13.63 6.43 17.77
C ILE A 105 -14.34 7.62 18.40
N LYS A 106 -15.16 8.36 17.65
CA LYS A 106 -15.95 9.48 18.20
C LYS A 106 -16.87 8.99 19.31
N LEU A 107 -17.64 7.93 19.05
CA LEU A 107 -18.58 7.37 20.03
C LEU A 107 -17.87 6.89 21.31
N ASP A 108 -16.72 6.25 21.17
CA ASP A 108 -15.96 5.78 22.32
C ASP A 108 -15.28 6.92 23.09
N ALA A 109 -14.84 7.98 22.41
CA ALA A 109 -14.35 9.21 23.04
C ALA A 109 -15.44 9.89 23.89
N ILE A 110 -16.69 9.96 23.38
CA ILE A 110 -17.83 10.49 24.14
C ILE A 110 -18.08 9.66 25.39
N LYS A 111 -18.11 8.32 25.27
CA LYS A 111 -18.28 7.42 26.42
C LYS A 111 -17.15 7.57 27.45
N ALA A 112 -15.94 7.88 27.00
CA ALA A 112 -14.79 8.15 27.86
C ALA A 112 -14.81 9.55 28.51
N GLY A 113 -15.80 10.39 28.18
CA GLY A 113 -16.02 11.69 28.80
C GLY A 113 -15.45 12.89 28.05
N LEU A 114 -14.99 12.73 26.80
CA LEU A 114 -14.62 13.88 25.97
C LEU A 114 -15.89 14.69 25.61
N PRO A 115 -15.81 16.04 25.56
CA PRO A 115 -16.92 16.86 25.12
C PRO A 115 -17.39 16.51 23.70
N ASP A 116 -18.69 16.36 23.50
CA ASP A 116 -19.31 16.28 22.18
C ASP A 116 -19.70 17.69 21.71
N ASP A 117 -18.68 18.50 21.43
CA ASP A 117 -18.83 19.90 21.03
C ASP A 117 -18.95 20.10 19.51
N ASP A 118 -18.80 19.01 18.74
CA ASP A 118 -18.77 18.99 17.27
C ASP A 118 -17.74 19.91 16.60
N ILE A 119 -16.77 20.43 17.36
CA ILE A 119 -15.71 21.27 16.82
C ILE A 119 -14.67 20.37 16.14
N ARG A 120 -14.42 20.64 14.85
CA ARG A 120 -13.47 19.87 14.05
C ARG A 120 -12.03 20.19 14.45
N LEU A 121 -11.12 19.25 14.20
CA LEU A 121 -9.69 19.38 14.44
C LEU A 121 -9.11 20.60 13.70
N ARG A 122 -9.49 20.81 12.44
CA ARG A 122 -9.04 21.95 11.63
C ARG A 122 -9.50 23.32 12.16
N ASP A 123 -10.56 23.32 12.96
CA ASP A 123 -11.17 24.51 13.55
C ASP A 123 -10.68 24.72 15.01
N GLY A 124 -9.64 23.97 15.42
CA GLY A 124 -9.06 24.05 16.77
C GLY A 124 -9.80 23.26 17.83
N GLY A 125 -10.68 22.34 17.45
CA GLY A 125 -11.44 21.51 18.38
C GLY A 125 -10.56 20.59 19.21
N THR A 126 -11.03 20.29 20.42
CA THR A 126 -10.37 19.34 21.35
C THR A 126 -11.34 18.28 21.90
N GLY A 127 -12.62 18.33 21.51
CA GLY A 127 -13.64 17.35 21.86
C GLY A 127 -13.54 16.05 21.07
N ALA A 128 -14.55 15.20 21.22
CA ALA A 128 -14.61 13.86 20.63
C ALA A 128 -14.48 13.87 19.09
N THR A 129 -15.07 14.87 18.42
CA THR A 129 -14.98 15.03 16.95
C THR A 129 -13.54 15.28 16.50
N ALA A 130 -12.83 16.22 17.14
CA ALA A 130 -11.45 16.52 16.80
C ALA A 130 -10.51 15.35 17.13
N TYR A 131 -10.74 14.64 18.23
CA TYR A 131 -9.98 13.44 18.60
C TYR A 131 -10.13 12.34 17.54
N ALA A 132 -11.37 12.03 17.13
CA ALA A 132 -11.63 11.04 16.09
C ALA A 132 -10.99 11.43 14.73
N GLU A 133 -11.06 12.71 14.37
CA GLU A 133 -10.35 13.23 13.18
C GLU A 133 -8.84 13.01 13.30
N ALA A 134 -8.22 13.35 14.43
CA ALA A 134 -6.79 13.18 14.63
C ALA A 134 -6.35 11.72 14.50
N VAL A 135 -7.06 10.79 15.14
CA VAL A 135 -6.76 9.35 15.01
C VAL A 135 -6.94 8.88 13.56
N SER A 136 -8.00 9.32 12.87
CA SER A 136 -8.24 8.95 11.46
C SER A 136 -7.13 9.44 10.52
N VAL A 137 -6.53 10.61 10.79
CA VAL A 137 -5.38 11.13 10.03
C VAL A 137 -4.16 10.22 10.20
N TYR A 138 -3.88 9.75 11.42
CA TYR A 138 -2.79 8.80 11.66
C TYR A 138 -3.04 7.43 11.01
N LEU A 139 -4.29 6.96 11.02
CA LEU A 139 -4.67 5.74 10.29
C LEU A 139 -4.51 5.93 8.78
N ALA A 140 -4.81 7.11 8.23
CA ALA A 140 -4.58 7.43 6.82
C ALA A 140 -3.06 7.46 6.48
N CYS A 141 -2.20 7.87 7.40
CA CYS A 141 -0.74 7.70 7.22
C CYS A 141 -0.33 6.23 7.10
N ALA A 142 -0.99 5.32 7.83
CA ALA A 142 -0.76 3.89 7.68
C ALA A 142 -1.23 3.36 6.32
N ILE A 143 -2.32 3.90 5.75
CA ILE A 143 -2.71 3.63 4.35
C ILE A 143 -1.64 4.09 3.37
N GLY A 144 -1.03 5.25 3.59
CA GLY A 144 0.09 5.73 2.77
C GLY A 144 1.29 4.77 2.79
N ARG A 145 1.63 4.22 3.97
CA ARG A 145 2.62 3.15 4.08
C ARG A 145 2.17 1.87 3.40
N ALA A 146 0.91 1.48 3.54
CA ALA A 146 0.37 0.30 2.87
C ALA A 146 0.49 0.43 1.35
N ALA A 147 0.19 1.60 0.77
CA ALA A 147 0.32 1.85 -0.67
C ALA A 147 1.75 1.69 -1.20
N ASP A 148 2.78 1.93 -0.36
CA ASP A 148 4.19 1.72 -0.70
C ASP A 148 4.56 0.23 -0.84
N TYR A 149 3.81 -0.66 -0.19
CA TYR A 149 4.05 -2.10 -0.16
C TYR A 149 3.01 -2.94 -0.93
N TRP A 150 1.78 -2.47 -1.04
CA TRP A 150 0.67 -3.24 -1.64
C TRP A 150 0.49 -2.85 -3.10
N ASN A 151 1.54 -2.94 -3.89
CA ASN A 151 1.53 -2.60 -5.32
C ASN A 151 2.42 -3.58 -6.11
N THR A 152 2.38 -3.52 -7.45
CA THR A 152 3.14 -4.43 -8.32
C THR A 152 4.57 -3.96 -8.60
N LEU A 153 5.00 -2.85 -7.98
CA LEU A 153 6.33 -2.25 -8.14
C LEU A 153 7.24 -2.53 -6.93
N THR A 154 6.79 -3.36 -5.99
CA THR A 154 7.64 -3.91 -4.94
C THR A 154 8.58 -4.97 -5.50
N SER A 155 9.63 -5.31 -4.76
CA SER A 155 10.54 -6.40 -5.12
C SER A 155 10.78 -7.34 -3.94
N TRP A 156 11.26 -8.55 -4.20
CA TRP A 156 11.74 -9.43 -3.15
C TRP A 156 13.19 -9.09 -2.78
N GLU A 157 13.47 -8.88 -1.49
CA GLU A 157 14.84 -8.84 -0.99
C GLU A 157 15.22 -10.22 -0.44
N SER A 158 16.01 -10.95 -1.22
CA SER A 158 16.60 -12.25 -0.89
C SER A 158 17.46 -12.28 0.38
N GLY A 159 18.24 -11.23 0.68
CA GLY A 159 19.17 -11.23 1.82
C GLY A 159 18.45 -11.18 3.17
N GLY A 160 17.35 -10.45 3.24
CA GLY A 160 16.50 -10.37 4.44
C GLY A 160 15.19 -11.18 4.36
N GLU A 161 14.92 -11.82 3.22
CA GLU A 161 13.71 -12.59 2.95
C GLU A 161 12.39 -11.82 3.20
N PHE A 162 12.32 -10.59 2.68
CA PHE A 162 11.17 -9.71 2.83
C PHE A 162 10.82 -8.97 1.54
N VAL A 163 9.63 -8.39 1.48
CA VAL A 163 9.20 -7.54 0.35
C VAL A 163 9.75 -6.13 0.56
N ALA A 164 10.58 -5.67 -0.36
CA ALA A 164 11.06 -4.30 -0.41
C ALA A 164 10.01 -3.38 -1.04
N HIS A 165 9.84 -2.21 -0.42
CA HIS A 165 8.89 -1.17 -0.82
C HIS A 165 9.18 -0.56 -2.21
N ALA A 166 8.15 0.04 -2.81
CA ALA A 166 8.20 0.60 -4.15
C ALA A 166 8.89 1.97 -4.23
N PHE A 167 8.74 2.82 -3.22
CA PHE A 167 9.22 4.21 -3.23
C PHE A 167 10.69 4.37 -2.82
N THR A 168 11.58 3.55 -3.41
CA THR A 168 13.03 3.58 -3.17
C THR A 168 13.74 4.77 -3.82
N LYS A 169 13.06 5.49 -4.72
CA LYS A 169 13.61 6.60 -5.52
C LYS A 169 12.45 7.45 -6.05
N HIS A 170 12.77 8.64 -6.58
CA HIS A 170 11.78 9.52 -7.25
C HIS A 170 11.43 9.05 -8.67
N ALA A 171 11.06 7.78 -8.82
CA ALA A 171 10.69 7.15 -10.09
C ALA A 171 9.75 5.96 -9.85
N LEU A 172 8.94 5.66 -10.85
CA LEU A 172 8.11 4.45 -10.98
C LEU A 172 8.68 3.62 -12.14
N PRO A 173 9.74 2.84 -11.91
CA PRO A 173 10.26 1.88 -12.90
C PRO A 173 9.36 0.65 -12.96
N ILE A 174 9.42 -0.08 -14.08
CA ILE A 174 8.80 -1.41 -14.16
C ILE A 174 9.56 -2.38 -13.24
N VAL A 175 8.82 -3.27 -12.57
CA VAL A 175 9.34 -4.43 -11.85
C VAL A 175 8.76 -5.69 -12.49
N TRP A 176 9.62 -6.69 -12.75
CA TRP A 176 9.24 -7.89 -13.50
C TRP A 176 8.76 -9.02 -12.58
N ASP A 177 9.32 -9.08 -11.37
CA ASP A 177 8.99 -9.99 -10.29
C ASP A 177 8.78 -9.17 -9.02
N TYR A 178 7.56 -9.21 -8.49
CA TYR A 178 7.20 -8.45 -7.29
C TYR A 178 6.74 -9.39 -6.18
N GLY A 179 6.94 -8.96 -4.94
CA GLY A 179 6.45 -9.66 -3.76
C GLY A 179 5.08 -9.11 -3.36
N GLU A 180 4.08 -9.98 -3.23
CA GLU A 180 2.78 -9.60 -2.67
C GLU A 180 2.72 -9.92 -1.18
N ILE A 181 2.37 -8.92 -0.36
CA ILE A 181 2.21 -9.06 1.09
C ILE A 181 0.76 -9.40 1.40
N ASN A 182 0.54 -10.29 2.37
CA ASN A 182 -0.77 -10.46 2.98
C ASN A 182 -1.02 -9.31 3.99
N PRO A 183 -2.01 -8.43 3.77
CA PRO A 183 -2.29 -7.29 4.66
C PRO A 183 -2.57 -7.67 6.12
N LEU A 184 -3.05 -8.90 6.34
CA LEU A 184 -3.61 -9.37 7.62
C LEU A 184 -2.60 -10.12 8.50
N THR A 185 -1.38 -10.32 8.04
CA THR A 185 -0.33 -10.98 8.85
C THR A 185 0.40 -9.97 9.72
N ASP A 186 1.24 -10.45 10.64
CA ASP A 186 2.09 -9.60 11.48
C ASP A 186 3.49 -9.36 10.87
N GLY A 187 3.60 -9.48 9.54
CA GLY A 187 4.86 -9.38 8.81
C GLY A 187 5.21 -7.96 8.35
N GLY A 188 6.45 -7.77 7.87
CA GLY A 188 6.87 -6.51 7.26
C GLY A 188 5.98 -6.09 6.08
N GLY A 189 5.57 -4.82 6.08
CA GLY A 189 4.68 -4.27 5.05
C GLY A 189 3.20 -4.68 5.19
N SER A 190 2.83 -5.39 6.25
CA SER A 190 1.42 -5.61 6.62
C SER A 190 0.78 -4.36 7.23
N TRP A 191 -0.53 -4.44 7.49
CA TRP A 191 -1.25 -3.37 8.19
C TRP A 191 -0.74 -3.13 9.61
N SER A 192 -0.52 -4.21 10.39
CA SER A 192 -0.03 -4.09 11.77
C SER A 192 1.37 -3.45 11.80
N SER A 193 2.24 -3.85 10.86
CA SER A 193 3.57 -3.25 10.72
C SER A 193 3.49 -1.76 10.38
N ALA A 194 2.60 -1.37 9.45
CA ALA A 194 2.38 0.03 9.11
C ALA A 194 1.92 0.85 10.32
N LEU A 195 0.94 0.36 11.07
CA LEU A 195 0.48 1.01 12.30
C LEU A 195 1.58 1.13 13.36
N GLY A 196 2.37 0.07 13.56
CA GLY A 196 3.49 0.08 14.50
C GLY A 196 4.52 1.17 14.19
N TRP A 197 4.80 1.42 12.91
CA TRP A 197 5.66 2.52 12.50
C TRP A 197 5.05 3.90 12.78
N ILE A 198 3.77 4.09 12.52
CA ILE A 198 3.08 5.35 12.82
C ILE A 198 3.06 5.61 14.33
N ALA A 199 2.75 4.60 15.14
CA ALA A 199 2.75 4.71 16.60
C ALA A 199 4.13 5.12 17.15
N ARG A 200 5.21 4.49 16.67
CA ARG A 200 6.59 4.87 17.06
C ARG A 200 6.93 6.33 16.75
N VAL A 201 6.45 6.85 15.62
CA VAL A 201 6.65 8.26 15.29
C VAL A 201 5.88 9.16 16.25
N ILE A 202 4.63 8.81 16.58
CA ILE A 202 3.80 9.56 17.53
C ILE A 202 4.44 9.60 18.92
N ASP A 203 4.96 8.48 19.42
CA ASP A 203 5.63 8.39 20.73
C ASP A 203 6.86 9.31 20.84
N LEU A 204 7.51 9.58 19.71
CA LEU A 204 8.72 10.39 19.63
C LEU A 204 8.45 11.81 19.14
N LEU A 205 7.23 12.12 18.69
CA LEU A 205 6.88 13.42 18.17
C LEU A 205 6.85 14.43 19.33
N PRO A 206 7.61 15.55 19.25
CA PRO A 206 7.58 16.56 20.30
C PRO A 206 6.23 17.28 20.29
N ALA A 207 5.27 16.78 21.09
CA ALA A 207 3.92 17.32 21.14
C ALA A 207 3.79 18.63 21.96
N ASN A 208 4.76 18.91 22.84
CA ASN A 208 4.64 19.95 23.87
C ASN A 208 5.70 21.06 23.77
N ALA A 209 6.65 20.97 22.84
CA ALA A 209 7.68 21.99 22.68
C ALA A 209 7.23 23.04 21.66
N PRO A 210 7.39 24.36 21.93
CA PRO A 210 7.14 25.37 20.91
C PRO A 210 8.09 25.16 19.72
N GLY A 211 7.51 24.98 18.54
CA GLY A 211 8.23 24.93 17.27
C GLY A 211 8.01 26.21 16.48
N HIS A 212 9.00 26.61 15.67
CA HIS A 212 8.85 27.71 14.73
C HIS A 212 9.03 27.16 13.31
N ALA A 213 8.07 27.47 12.43
CA ALA A 213 8.19 27.21 11.00
C ALA A 213 8.21 28.56 10.27
N PHE A 214 9.18 28.74 9.38
CA PHE A 214 9.29 29.91 8.53
C PHE A 214 9.44 29.40 7.10
N GLN A 215 8.64 29.94 6.18
CA GLN A 215 8.86 29.70 4.76
C GLN A 215 10.04 30.56 4.34
N LEU A 216 11.12 29.92 3.89
CA LEU A 216 12.21 30.60 3.19
C LEU A 216 11.85 30.56 1.69
N ASP A 217 11.71 31.76 1.15
CA ASP A 217 11.50 32.09 -0.26
C ASP A 217 12.69 31.72 -1.16
#